data_AF-A0A832M6K5-F1
#
_entry.id   AF-A0A832M6K5-F1
#
_cell.length_a   1.000
_cell.length_b   1.000
_cell.length_c   1.000
_cell.angle_alpha   90.00
_cell.angle_beta   90.00
_cell.angle_gamma   90.00
#
_symmetry.space_group_name_H-M   'P 1'
#
loop_
_entity.id
_entity.type
_entity.pdbx_description
1 polymer ?
#
loop_
_entity_poly.entity_id
_entity_poly.type
_entity_poly.pdbx_seq_one_letter_code
_entity_poly.pdbx_strand_id
1 'polypeptide(L)'
;QRIIELHGPIDYSPNDVAAAFAAVLNRNVQAIAVPESDWQATISSFGFSPEAVNSYSEMMRGFNSGHIVFESSPEIETRTGQTAIEAAVDRLTGSKSK
;
A
#
# COMPACT_ATOMS: atom_id res chain seq x y z
N GLN A 1 -6.76 25.78 13.67
CA GLN A 1 -5.63 25.04 13.07
C GLN A 1 -6.10 24.54 11.70
N ARG A 2 -5.25 24.54 10.67
CA ARG A 2 -5.60 23.97 9.35
C ARG A 2 -5.02 22.56 9.27
N ILE A 3 -5.85 21.58 8.95
CA ILE A 3 -5.45 20.18 8.78
C ILE A 3 -5.73 19.81 7.33
N ILE A 4 -4.76 19.16 6.68
CA ILE A 4 -4.85 18.73 5.28
C ILE A 4 -4.46 17.26 5.19
N GLU A 5 -5.34 16.43 4.65
CA GLU A 5 -5.08 15.02 4.35
C GLU A 5 -4.67 14.86 2.88
N LEU A 6 -3.54 14.21 2.64
CA LEU A 6 -2.99 14.00 1.30
C LEU A 6 -3.22 12.55 0.88
N HIS A 7 -4.07 12.35 -0.11
CA HIS A 7 -4.44 11.04 -0.63
C HIS A 7 -3.82 10.77 -1.99
N GLY A 8 -3.85 9.50 -2.40
CA GLY A 8 -3.79 9.13 -3.81
C GLY A 8 -5.03 9.61 -4.58
N PRO A 9 -5.15 9.27 -5.87
CA PRO A 9 -6.36 9.57 -6.65
C PRO A 9 -7.59 8.86 -6.11
N ILE A 10 -7.41 7.64 -5.58
CA ILE A 10 -8.40 6.81 -4.88
C ILE A 10 -7.68 5.95 -3.83
N ASP A 11 -8.44 5.33 -2.93
CA ASP A 11 -7.91 4.31 -2.04
C ASP A 11 -7.75 2.97 -2.77
N TYR A 12 -6.69 2.23 -2.43
CA TYR A 12 -6.37 0.95 -3.04
C TYR A 12 -6.21 -0.13 -1.98
N SER A 13 -6.77 -1.31 -2.26
CA SER A 13 -6.51 -2.53 -1.51
C SER A 13 -5.27 -3.26 -2.05
N PRO A 14 -4.69 -4.21 -1.30
CA PRO A 14 -3.66 -5.10 -1.83
C PRO A 14 -4.09 -5.87 -3.09
N ASN A 15 -5.39 -6.15 -3.25
CA ASN A 15 -5.92 -6.82 -4.44
C ASN A 15 -5.89 -5.91 -5.68
N ASP A 16 -6.13 -4.60 -5.52
CA ASP A 16 -6.03 -3.64 -6.63
C ASP A 16 -4.59 -3.51 -7.12
N VAL A 17 -3.63 -3.50 -6.17
CA VAL A 17 -2.20 -3.53 -6.50
C VAL A 17 -1.83 -4.80 -7.25
N ALA A 18 -2.30 -5.97 -6.80
CA ALA A 18 -2.06 -7.24 -7.47
C ALA A 18 -2.66 -7.26 -8.89
N ALA A 19 -3.86 -6.72 -9.09
CA ALA A 19 -4.49 -6.60 -10.40
C ALA A 19 -3.69 -5.71 -11.35
N ALA A 20 -3.17 -4.57 -10.86
CA ALA A 20 -2.31 -3.69 -11.65
C ALA A 20 -1.01 -4.39 -12.09
N PHE A 21 -0.36 -5.13 -11.19
CA PHE A 21 0.81 -5.95 -11.56
C PHE A 21 0.46 -7.06 -12.54
N ALA A 22 -0.69 -7.74 -12.38
CA ALA A 22 -1.11 -8.81 -13.27
C ALA A 22 -1.29 -8.31 -14.72
N ALA A 23 -1.91 -7.13 -14.87
CA ALA A 23 -2.11 -6.49 -16.16
C ALA A 23 -0.77 -6.15 -16.85
N VAL A 24 0.17 -5.53 -16.13
CA VAL A 24 1.45 -5.09 -16.69
C VAL A 24 2.41 -6.24 -16.97
N LEU A 25 2.44 -7.25 -16.10
CA LEU A 25 3.32 -8.42 -16.24
C LEU A 25 2.74 -9.51 -17.17
N ASN A 26 1.50 -9.36 -17.61
CA ASN A 26 0.76 -10.35 -18.41
C ASN A 26 0.82 -11.77 -17.80
N ARG A 27 0.65 -11.87 -16.47
CA ARG A 27 0.62 -13.13 -15.74
C ARG A 27 -0.29 -13.02 -14.52
N ASN A 28 -0.78 -14.15 -14.01
CA ASN A 28 -1.57 -14.15 -12.79
C ASN A 28 -0.73 -13.66 -11.59
N VAL A 29 -1.23 -12.66 -10.88
CA VAL A 29 -0.65 -12.11 -9.64
C VAL A 29 -1.77 -12.02 -8.62
N GLN A 30 -1.52 -12.50 -7.40
CA GLN A 30 -2.50 -12.52 -6.32
C GLN A 30 -1.86 -11.95 -5.05
N ALA A 31 -2.60 -11.13 -4.32
CA ALA A 31 -2.21 -10.72 -2.97
C ALA A 31 -2.59 -11.86 -2.00
N ILE A 32 -1.59 -12.38 -1.30
CA ILE A 32 -1.78 -13.44 -0.31
C ILE A 32 -1.55 -12.84 1.07
N ALA A 33 -2.59 -12.85 1.90
CA ALA A 33 -2.49 -12.41 3.27
C ALA A 33 -1.61 -13.38 4.08
N VAL A 34 -0.61 -12.84 4.76
CA VAL A 34 0.25 -13.59 5.69
C VAL A 34 -0.37 -13.49 7.09
N PRO A 35 -0.48 -14.59 7.85
CA PRO A 35 -0.92 -14.54 9.25
C PRO A 35 -0.05 -13.60 10.07
N GLU A 36 -0.64 -12.86 11.02
CA GLU A 36 0.10 -11.91 11.85
C GLU A 36 1.25 -12.56 12.64
N SER A 37 1.07 -13.81 13.08
CA SER A 37 2.12 -14.60 13.74
C SER A 37 3.39 -14.74 12.90
N ASP A 38 3.26 -14.63 11.58
CA ASP A 38 4.32 -14.95 10.62
C ASP A 38 4.91 -13.67 10.00
N TRP A 39 4.38 -12.48 10.31
CA TRP A 39 4.83 -11.21 9.74
C TRP A 39 6.32 -10.95 10.00
N GLN A 40 6.77 -11.10 11.26
CA GLN A 40 8.15 -10.80 11.62
C GLN A 40 9.14 -11.72 10.89
N ALA A 41 8.85 -13.02 10.86
CA ALA A 41 9.70 -14.00 10.18
C ALA A 41 9.73 -13.74 8.66
N THR A 42 8.58 -13.43 8.07
CA THR A 42 8.43 -13.13 6.64
C THR A 42 9.23 -11.89 6.26
N ILE A 43 9.05 -10.77 6.96
CA ILE A 43 9.74 -9.51 6.64
C ILE A 43 11.25 -9.65 6.89
N SER A 44 11.66 -10.35 7.94
CA SER A 44 13.08 -10.64 8.20
C SER A 44 13.73 -11.40 7.04
N SER A 45 12.99 -12.33 6.42
CA SER A 45 13.48 -13.11 5.28
C SER A 45 13.77 -12.25 4.03
N PHE A 46 13.21 -11.05 3.94
CA PHE A 46 13.48 -10.08 2.88
C PHE A 46 14.77 -9.27 3.11
N GLY A 47 15.48 -9.49 4.21
CA GLY A 47 16.74 -8.82 4.55
C GLY A 47 16.57 -7.50 5.30
N PHE A 48 15.42 -7.27 5.93
CA PHE A 48 15.14 -6.07 6.72
C PHE A 48 15.89 -6.10 8.05
N SER A 49 16.25 -4.93 8.58
CA SER A 49 16.82 -4.84 9.94
C SER A 49 15.76 -5.20 11.00
N PRO A 50 16.15 -5.64 12.20
CA PRO A 50 15.20 -5.93 13.28
C PRO A 50 14.25 -4.76 13.60
N GLU A 51 14.76 -3.52 13.56
CA GLU A 51 13.98 -2.31 13.78
C GLU A 51 12.94 -2.09 12.68
N ALA A 52 13.32 -2.34 11.41
CA ALA A 52 12.42 -2.23 10.28
C ALA A 52 11.34 -3.34 10.31
N VAL A 53 11.71 -4.57 10.68
CA VAL A 53 10.76 -5.69 10.87
C VAL A 53 9.67 -5.33 11.87
N ASN A 54 10.07 -4.80 13.03
CA ASN A 54 9.14 -4.37 14.06
C ASN A 54 8.25 -3.22 13.56
N SER A 55 8.84 -2.19 12.96
CA SER A 55 8.11 -1.02 12.47
C SER A 55 7.07 -1.38 11.40
N TYR A 56 7.42 -2.25 10.45
CA TYR A 56 6.48 -2.72 9.43
C TYR A 56 5.35 -3.57 10.01
N SER A 57 5.65 -4.41 11.00
CA SER A 57 4.63 -5.22 11.68
C SER A 57 3.62 -4.33 12.42
N GLU A 58 4.09 -3.30 13.12
CA GLU A 58 3.21 -2.32 13.78
C GLU A 58 2.38 -1.52 12.77
N MET A 59 2.98 -1.05 11.68
CA MET A 59 2.27 -0.33 10.62
C MET A 59 1.13 -1.18 10.03
N MET A 60 1.40 -2.45 9.69
CA MET A 60 0.41 -3.39 9.17
C MET A 60 -0.73 -3.62 10.17
N ARG A 61 -0.42 -3.77 11.46
CA ARG A 61 -1.44 -3.84 12.52
C ARG A 61 -2.25 -2.55 12.59
N GLY A 62 -1.60 -1.40 12.46
CA GLY A 62 -2.24 -0.09 12.46
C GLY A 62 -3.26 0.06 11.34
N PHE A 63 -2.94 -0.38 10.13
CA PHE A 63 -3.89 -0.40 9.01
C PHE A 63 -5.05 -1.39 9.27
N ASN A 64 -4.74 -2.62 9.66
CA ASN A 64 -5.76 -3.67 9.82
C ASN A 64 -6.73 -3.42 10.99
N SER A 65 -6.29 -2.67 12.01
CA SER A 65 -7.15 -2.29 13.15
C SER A 65 -7.92 -0.99 12.93
N GLY A 66 -7.66 -0.27 11.83
CA GLY A 66 -8.20 1.08 11.60
C GLY A 66 -7.57 2.16 12.49
N HIS A 67 -6.45 1.87 13.15
CA HIS A 67 -5.69 2.85 13.92
C HIS A 67 -5.01 3.89 13.01
N ILE A 68 -4.61 3.48 11.81
CA ILE A 68 -4.13 4.37 10.76
C ILE A 68 -5.25 4.51 9.73
N VAL A 69 -5.96 5.63 9.78
CA VAL A 69 -7.09 5.94 8.89
C VAL A 69 -7.10 7.44 8.61
N PHE A 70 -7.65 7.82 7.45
CA PHE A 70 -8.01 9.21 7.16
C PHE A 70 -9.31 9.55 7.86
N GLU A 71 -9.34 10.64 8.61
CA GLU A 71 -10.46 11.02 9.46
C GLU A 71 -11.66 11.54 8.66
N SER A 72 -11.45 12.06 7.44
CA SER A 72 -12.51 12.48 6.50
C SER A 72 -13.61 13.35 7.14
N SER A 73 -13.23 14.24 8.07
CA SER A 73 -14.13 15.16 8.77
C SER A 73 -14.40 16.41 7.93
N PRO A 74 -15.59 17.06 8.05
CA PRO A 74 -15.87 18.33 7.38
C PRO A 74 -14.88 19.47 7.69
N GLU A 75 -14.14 19.37 8.80
CA GLU A 75 -13.13 20.35 9.20
C GLU A 75 -11.74 20.10 8.57
N ILE A 76 -11.57 18.96 7.88
CA ILE A 76 -10.31 18.54 7.28
C ILE A 76 -10.38 18.75 5.77
N GLU A 77 -9.38 19.43 5.23
CA GLU A 77 -9.24 19.61 3.79
C GLU A 77 -8.57 18.38 3.18
N THR A 78 -9.27 17.64 2.33
CA THR A 78 -8.67 16.53 1.57
C THR A 78 -8.10 17.03 0.25
N ARG A 79 -6.87 16.62 -0.07
CA ARG A 79 -6.26 16.82 -1.39
C ARG A 79 -5.81 15.49 -1.97
N THR A 80 -6.23 15.23 -3.20
CA THR A 80 -5.93 13.98 -3.92
C THR A 80 -4.84 14.19 -4.96
N GLY A 81 -3.88 13.27 -5.01
CA GLY A 81 -2.93 13.15 -6.11
C GLY A 81 -3.59 12.65 -7.40
N GLN A 82 -2.82 12.61 -8.48
CA GLN A 82 -3.31 12.21 -9.81
C GLN A 82 -2.67 10.92 -10.35
N THR A 83 -1.64 10.39 -9.68
CA THR A 83 -0.94 9.18 -10.14
C THR A 83 -1.70 7.95 -9.69
N ALA A 84 -2.36 7.27 -10.63
CA ALA A 84 -3.04 6.00 -10.39
C ALA A 84 -2.05 4.83 -10.20
N ILE A 85 -2.50 3.74 -9.57
CA ILE A 85 -1.66 2.58 -9.26
C ILE A 85 -1.08 1.94 -10.53
N GLU A 86 -1.83 1.93 -11.63
CA GLU A 86 -1.42 1.41 -12.93
C GLU A 86 -0.22 2.20 -13.46
N ALA A 87 -0.29 3.54 -13.40
CA ALA A 87 0.80 4.41 -13.82
C ALA A 87 2.05 4.24 -12.94
N ALA A 88 1.88 3.94 -11.64
CA ALA A 88 3.00 3.64 -10.75
C ALA A 88 3.65 2.29 -11.09
N VAL A 89 2.84 1.24 -11.31
CA VAL A 89 3.33 -0.10 -11.68
C VAL A 89 4.01 -0.11 -13.05
N ASP A 90 3.46 0.60 -14.04
CA ASP A 90 4.10 0.79 -15.35
C ASP A 90 5.52 1.38 -15.19
N ARG A 91 5.66 2.45 -14.40
CA ARG A 91 6.96 3.09 -14.14
C ARG A 91 7.93 2.17 -13.41
N LEU A 92 7.44 1.41 -12.42
CA LEU A 92 8.26 0.48 -11.64
C LEU A 92 8.81 -0.67 -12.48
N THR A 93 8.02 -1.17 -13.43
CA THR A 93 8.38 -2.31 -14.27
C THR A 93 9.13 -1.90 -15.54
N GLY A 94 9.20 -0.60 -15.85
CA GLY A 94 9.76 -0.11 -17.11
C GLY A 94 8.91 -0.46 -18.33
N SER A 95 7.71 -1.03 -18.13
CA SER A 95 6.75 -1.27 -19.20
C SER A 95 6.10 0.06 -19.57
N LYS A 96 6.19 0.42 -20.85
CA LYS A 96 5.24 1.39 -21.42
C LYS A 96 4.01 0.60 -21.81
N SER A 97 2.94 0.66 -21.02
CA SER A 97 1.63 0.23 -21.50
C SER A 97 1.35 0.91 -22.84
N LYS A 98 0.95 0.11 -23.84
CA LYS A 98 0.66 0.56 -25.20
C LYS A 98 -0.65 1.33 -25.27
#